data_AF-A0A8I0B1J6-F1
#
_entry.id   AF-A0A8I0B1J6-F1
#
_cell.length_a   1.000
_cell.length_b   1.000
_cell.length_c   1.000
_cell.angle_alpha   90.00
_cell.angle_beta   90.00
_cell.angle_gamma   90.00
#
_symmetry.space_group_name_H-M   'P 1'
#
loop_
_entity.id
_entity.type
_entity.pdbx_description
1 polymer ?
#
loop_
_entity_poly.entity_id
_entity_poly.type
_entity_poly.pdbx_seq_one_letter_code
_entity_poly.pdbx_strand_id
1 'polypeptide(L)'
;MDGPSVSTGIFVGETIGTFNPSASPDPTWTATAIGPWMETTAYLDLVNSNPSVLTALNLPAYQVGTTTLSGTGTNYDVALNNIKFLAPTSGGLPTVWATGSVTGAFTGIPSETISLSNGQLAVQFTPTHWSGNQWAATVSGSELNGNLGAFIVDQMHGVAAGQYGTGTFSGTAAGAVQAH
;
A
#
# COMPACT_ATOMS: atom_id res chain seq x y z
N MET A 1 6.10 11.28 -25.83
CA MET A 1 4.73 10.84 -25.50
C MET A 1 4.87 9.98 -24.27
N ASP A 2 4.51 10.51 -23.11
CA ASP A 2 4.56 9.79 -21.84
C ASP A 2 3.28 8.95 -21.77
N GLY A 3 3.40 7.64 -21.87
CA GLY A 3 2.27 6.74 -21.63
C GLY A 3 1.89 6.80 -20.14
N PRO A 4 0.66 6.46 -19.75
CA PRO A 4 0.31 6.43 -18.33
C PRO A 4 1.29 5.51 -17.58
N SER A 5 2.12 6.07 -16.71
CA SER A 5 2.94 5.32 -15.77
C SER A 5 2.00 4.67 -14.76
N VAL A 6 2.02 3.34 -14.69
CA VAL A 6 1.20 2.59 -13.73
C VAL A 6 1.92 2.61 -12.40
N SER A 7 1.53 3.54 -11.56
CA SER A 7 2.09 3.73 -10.22
C SER A 7 0.99 3.79 -9.17
N THR A 8 1.35 3.47 -7.92
CA THR A 8 0.48 3.76 -6.79
C THR A 8 0.67 5.20 -6.34
N GLY A 9 -0.40 5.82 -5.85
CA GLY A 9 -0.39 7.17 -5.30
C GLY A 9 -0.74 7.14 -3.81
N ILE A 10 -0.09 8.00 -3.03
CA ILE A 10 -0.43 8.24 -1.63
C ILE A 10 -1.27 9.51 -1.58
N PHE A 11 -2.46 9.38 -0.97
CA PHE A 11 -3.39 10.47 -0.74
C PHE A 11 -3.50 10.70 0.76
N VAL A 12 -3.21 11.91 1.20
CA VAL A 12 -3.39 12.34 2.59
C VAL A 12 -4.11 13.66 2.56
N GLY A 13 -5.17 13.78 3.34
CA GLY A 13 -5.99 14.98 3.38
C GLY A 13 -7.04 14.91 4.47
N GLU A 14 -7.71 16.04 4.68
CA GLU A 14 -8.91 16.08 5.49
C GLU A 14 -10.07 15.51 4.68
N THR A 15 -10.74 14.50 5.23
CA THR A 15 -11.94 13.90 4.64
C THR A 15 -13.14 14.63 5.21
N ILE A 16 -13.77 15.50 4.43
CA ILE A 16 -15.06 16.09 4.79
C ILE A 16 -16.14 15.22 4.17
N GLY A 17 -16.90 14.55 5.03
CA GLY A 17 -18.00 13.67 4.65
C GLY A 17 -19.34 14.20 5.12
N THR A 18 -20.37 14.05 4.30
CA THR A 18 -21.76 14.16 4.73
C THR A 18 -22.38 12.77 4.72
N PHE A 19 -22.97 12.40 5.85
CA PHE A 19 -23.73 11.16 5.98
C PHE A 19 -25.21 11.50 5.88
N ASN A 20 -25.90 10.89 4.91
CA ASN A 20 -27.35 10.99 4.81
C ASN A 20 -28.00 9.66 5.25
N PRO A 21 -28.46 9.55 6.50
CA PRO A 21 -29.13 8.33 6.99
C PRO A 21 -30.51 8.10 6.37
N SER A 22 -31.08 9.09 5.65
CA SER A 22 -32.43 9.05 5.08
C SER A 22 -32.47 8.72 3.59
N ALA A 23 -31.32 8.46 2.97
CA ALA A 23 -31.28 8.00 1.59
C ALA A 23 -31.86 6.57 1.47
N SER A 24 -32.66 6.34 0.43
CA SER A 24 -33.29 5.05 0.12
C SER A 24 -32.87 4.65 -1.30
N PRO A 25 -32.47 3.39 -1.55
CA PRO A 25 -32.64 2.21 -0.70
C PRO A 25 -31.67 2.06 0.48
N ASP A 26 -30.51 2.72 0.46
CA ASP A 26 -29.47 2.60 1.49
C ASP A 26 -28.96 3.97 1.98
N PRO A 27 -28.56 4.10 3.25
CA PRO A 27 -27.86 5.28 3.76
C PRO A 27 -26.65 5.60 2.89
N THR A 28 -26.61 6.81 2.33
CA THR A 28 -25.51 7.22 1.47
C THR A 28 -24.49 8.01 2.27
N TRP A 29 -23.23 7.57 2.21
CA TRP A 29 -22.09 8.37 2.64
C TRP A 29 -21.43 8.99 1.41
N THR A 30 -21.18 10.29 1.45
CA THR A 30 -20.42 10.97 0.41
C THR A 30 -19.33 11.77 1.08
N ALA A 31 -18.08 11.56 0.66
CA ALA A 31 -16.96 12.34 1.14
C ALA A 31 -16.11 12.87 0.01
N THR A 32 -15.52 14.02 0.28
CA THR A 32 -14.49 14.63 -0.55
C THR A 32 -13.23 14.69 0.28
N ALA A 33 -12.19 13.98 -0.17
CA ALA A 33 -10.85 14.15 0.36
C ALA A 33 -10.16 15.24 -0.47
N ILE A 34 -9.76 16.33 0.19
CA ILE A 34 -8.92 17.37 -0.41
C ILE A 34 -7.53 17.21 0.19
N GLY A 35 -6.54 16.93 -0.65
CA GLY A 35 -5.17 16.70 -0.19
C GLY A 35 -4.17 16.58 -1.34
N PRO A 36 -2.87 16.75 -1.06
CA PRO A 36 -1.83 16.47 -2.03
C PRO A 36 -1.85 14.99 -2.43
N TRP A 37 -1.66 14.72 -3.72
CA TRP A 37 -1.37 13.39 -4.24
C TRP A 37 0.11 13.33 -4.62
N MET A 38 0.75 12.20 -4.33
CA MET A 38 2.14 11.97 -4.70
C MET A 38 2.33 10.51 -5.11
N GLU A 39 3.15 10.29 -6.14
CA GLU A 39 3.56 8.95 -6.54
C GLU A 39 4.41 8.29 -5.45
N THR A 40 4.22 6.99 -5.22
CA THR A 40 4.83 6.27 -4.10
C THR A 40 6.35 6.34 -4.09
N THR A 41 7.02 6.20 -5.24
CA THR A 41 8.49 6.29 -5.33
C THR A 41 8.98 7.70 -4.99
N ALA A 42 8.35 8.75 -5.54
CA ALA A 42 8.65 10.13 -5.22
C ALA A 42 8.46 10.45 -3.73
N TYR A 43 7.42 9.90 -3.11
CA TYR A 43 7.19 10.02 -1.68
C TYR A 43 8.29 9.32 -0.86
N LEU A 44 8.63 8.09 -1.22
CA LEU A 44 9.70 7.34 -0.56
C LEU A 44 11.08 8.01 -0.74
N ASP A 45 11.31 8.69 -1.85
CA ASP A 45 12.52 9.50 -2.08
C ASP A 45 12.56 10.70 -1.15
N LEU A 46 11.44 11.42 -0.97
CA LEU A 46 11.35 12.52 -0.02
C LEU A 46 11.51 12.07 1.43
N VAL A 47 10.97 10.90 1.82
CA VAL A 47 11.20 10.32 3.16
C VAL A 47 12.72 10.18 3.43
N ASN A 48 13.50 9.75 2.44
CA ASN A 48 14.94 9.51 2.63
C ASN A 48 15.79 10.77 2.49
N SER A 49 15.41 11.69 1.60
CA SER A 49 16.23 12.82 1.20
C SER A 49 15.85 14.13 1.87
N ASN A 50 14.55 14.37 2.07
CA ASN A 50 14.04 15.64 2.58
C ASN A 50 12.68 15.50 3.26
N PRO A 51 12.62 14.85 4.44
CA PRO A 51 11.36 14.62 5.16
C PRO A 51 10.68 15.93 5.60
N SER A 52 11.40 17.06 5.65
CA SER A 52 10.83 18.36 6.01
C SER A 52 9.75 18.85 5.03
N VAL A 53 9.84 18.47 3.75
CA VAL A 53 8.80 18.77 2.74
C VAL A 53 7.52 18.01 3.07
N LEU A 54 7.64 16.75 3.48
CA LEU A 54 6.50 15.92 3.86
C LEU A 54 5.86 16.46 5.14
N THR A 55 6.66 16.84 6.14
CA THR A 55 6.16 17.47 7.37
C THR A 55 5.44 18.78 7.08
N ALA A 56 5.95 19.61 6.16
CA ALA A 56 5.28 20.86 5.76
C ALA A 56 3.93 20.63 5.06
N LEU A 57 3.73 19.46 4.46
CA LEU A 57 2.48 19.02 3.84
C LEU A 57 1.59 18.20 4.79
N ASN A 58 1.94 18.10 6.08
CA ASN A 58 1.27 17.24 7.07
C ASN A 58 1.18 15.76 6.65
N LEU A 59 2.19 15.29 5.91
CA LEU A 59 2.32 13.90 5.50
C LEU A 59 3.17 13.11 6.51
N PRO A 60 2.89 11.81 6.74
CA PRO A 60 3.80 10.95 7.47
C PRO A 60 5.20 11.02 6.84
N ALA A 61 6.22 11.27 7.64
CA ALA A 61 7.58 11.53 7.15
C ALA A 61 8.63 10.68 7.84
N TYR A 62 8.28 10.05 8.97
CA TYR A 62 9.22 9.36 9.83
C TYR A 62 9.06 7.85 9.69
N GLN A 63 10.10 7.17 9.22
CA GLN A 63 10.13 5.71 9.20
C GLN A 63 10.27 5.16 10.62
N VAL A 64 9.31 4.32 11.01
CA VAL A 64 9.25 3.71 12.35
C VAL A 64 9.40 2.18 12.30
N GLY A 65 9.28 1.58 11.12
CA GLY A 65 9.51 0.15 10.92
C GLY A 65 9.80 -0.17 9.47
N THR A 66 10.36 -1.35 9.24
CA THR A 66 10.55 -1.90 7.89
C THR A 66 10.36 -3.41 7.88
N THR A 67 9.85 -3.95 6.78
CA THR A 67 9.79 -5.40 6.59
C THR A 67 9.74 -5.80 5.12
N THR A 68 9.82 -7.11 4.86
CA THR A 68 9.56 -7.68 3.54
C THR A 68 8.55 -8.79 3.72
N LEU A 69 7.52 -8.84 2.87
CA LEU A 69 6.52 -9.90 2.87
C LEU A 69 6.59 -10.64 1.54
N SER A 70 6.62 -11.96 1.57
CA SER A 70 6.59 -12.76 0.34
C SER A 70 5.66 -13.95 0.46
N GLY A 71 5.21 -14.44 -0.69
CA GLY A 71 4.32 -15.59 -0.77
C GLY A 71 4.34 -16.20 -2.16
N THR A 72 3.91 -17.45 -2.22
CA THR A 72 3.88 -18.24 -3.46
C THR A 72 2.50 -18.83 -3.61
N GLY A 73 1.89 -18.54 -4.76
CA GLY A 73 0.64 -19.15 -5.22
C GLY A 73 0.88 -20.36 -6.12
N THR A 74 -0.15 -20.71 -6.88
CA THR A 74 -0.09 -21.77 -7.88
C THR A 74 0.60 -21.27 -9.16
N ASN A 75 0.26 -20.05 -9.60
CA ASN A 75 0.69 -19.52 -10.89
C ASN A 75 1.68 -18.36 -10.80
N TYR A 76 1.98 -17.89 -9.60
CA TYR A 76 2.84 -16.73 -9.37
C TYR A 76 3.40 -16.68 -7.96
N ASP A 77 4.52 -16.00 -7.81
CA ASP A 77 5.09 -15.58 -6.53
C ASP A 77 5.13 -14.05 -6.46
N VAL A 78 5.11 -13.51 -5.25
CA VAL A 78 5.18 -12.07 -4.99
C VAL A 78 6.09 -11.82 -3.81
N ALA A 79 6.87 -10.76 -3.88
CA ALA A 79 7.54 -10.13 -2.76
C ALA A 79 7.25 -8.61 -2.73
N LEU A 80 6.76 -8.13 -1.59
CA LEU A 80 6.71 -6.73 -1.21
C LEU A 80 8.00 -6.42 -0.44
N ASN A 81 9.02 -5.91 -1.12
CA ASN A 81 10.35 -5.71 -0.53
C ASN A 81 10.45 -4.37 0.19
N ASN A 82 11.13 -4.32 1.33
CA ASN A 82 11.45 -3.06 2.02
C ASN A 82 10.22 -2.16 2.26
N ILE A 83 9.11 -2.76 2.69
CA ILE A 83 7.92 -2.03 3.13
C ILE A 83 8.33 -1.13 4.27
N LYS A 84 8.18 0.19 4.10
CA LYS A 84 8.41 1.18 5.15
C LYS A 84 7.09 1.50 5.82
N PHE A 85 7.09 1.49 7.15
CA PHE A 85 6.00 1.97 7.99
C PHE A 85 6.30 3.39 8.44
N LEU A 86 5.38 4.32 8.19
CA LEU A 86 5.62 5.76 8.25
C LEU A 86 4.63 6.43 9.20
N ALA A 87 5.17 7.26 10.10
CA ALA A 87 4.43 7.99 11.13
C ALA A 87 4.48 9.51 10.89
N PRO A 88 3.45 10.27 11.33
CA PRO A 88 3.46 11.73 11.32
C PRO A 88 4.53 12.34 12.22
N THR A 89 4.92 11.63 13.29
CA THR A 89 5.92 12.07 14.27
C THR A 89 6.98 10.99 14.49
N SER A 90 8.20 11.41 14.82
CA SER A 90 9.28 10.49 15.17
C SER A 90 8.89 9.63 16.38
N GLY A 91 9.07 8.31 16.28
CA GLY A 91 8.68 7.34 17.31
C GLY A 91 7.17 7.16 17.50
N GLY A 92 6.34 7.79 16.67
CA GLY A 92 4.89 7.62 16.70
C GLY A 92 4.43 6.30 16.06
N LEU A 93 3.14 6.00 16.20
CA LEU A 93 2.52 4.87 15.51
C LEU A 93 2.46 5.13 14.00
N PRO A 94 2.73 4.12 13.17
CA PRO A 94 2.61 4.27 11.73
C PRO A 94 1.15 4.46 11.33
N THR A 95 0.93 5.26 10.30
CA THR A 95 -0.40 5.50 9.70
C THR A 95 -0.44 5.11 8.23
N VAL A 96 0.74 5.09 7.58
CA VAL A 96 0.92 4.70 6.18
C VAL A 96 2.01 3.64 6.08
N TRP A 97 1.84 2.72 5.13
CA TRP A 97 2.91 1.83 4.68
C TRP A 97 3.13 2.01 3.18
N ALA A 98 4.37 1.85 2.73
CA ALA A 98 4.71 1.96 1.32
C ALA A 98 5.95 1.14 0.95
N THR A 99 5.98 0.63 -0.28
CA THR A 99 7.15 0.04 -0.93
C THR A 99 7.24 0.49 -2.38
N GLY A 100 8.45 0.84 -2.80
CA GLY A 100 8.81 1.09 -4.19
C GLY A 100 9.25 -0.18 -4.94
N SER A 101 9.15 -1.35 -4.33
CA SER A 101 9.71 -2.59 -4.85
C SER A 101 8.80 -3.78 -4.60
N VAL A 102 7.77 -3.90 -5.44
CA VAL A 102 7.05 -5.16 -5.64
C VAL A 102 7.73 -5.94 -6.75
N THR A 103 7.99 -7.21 -6.53
CA THR A 103 8.60 -8.10 -7.53
C THR A 103 7.93 -9.46 -7.50
N GLY A 104 7.92 -10.17 -8.62
CA GLY A 104 7.57 -11.58 -8.63
C GLY A 104 7.68 -12.22 -10.00
N ALA A 105 7.54 -13.54 -10.05
CA ALA A 105 7.45 -14.31 -11.27
C ALA A 105 6.05 -14.92 -11.45
N PHE A 106 5.69 -15.23 -12.69
CA PHE A 106 4.41 -15.86 -13.02
C PHE A 106 4.53 -16.80 -14.21
N THR A 107 3.75 -17.88 -14.21
CA THR A 107 3.68 -18.87 -15.30
C THR A 107 2.32 -18.85 -16.02
N GLY A 108 1.32 -18.21 -15.42
CA GLY A 108 -0.01 -17.99 -15.96
C GLY A 108 -0.61 -16.69 -15.41
N ILE A 109 -1.80 -16.31 -15.85
CA ILE A 109 -2.48 -15.10 -15.36
C ILE A 109 -2.79 -15.27 -13.86
N PRO A 110 -2.23 -14.44 -12.96
CA PRO A 110 -2.57 -14.46 -11.54
C PRO A 110 -4.05 -14.15 -11.34
N SER A 111 -4.75 -15.04 -10.63
CA SER A 111 -6.18 -14.86 -10.31
C SER A 111 -6.52 -15.29 -8.88
N GLU A 112 -5.72 -16.16 -8.25
CA GLU A 112 -5.91 -16.50 -6.84
C GLU A 112 -5.40 -15.41 -5.89
N THR A 113 -6.04 -15.31 -4.73
CA THR A 113 -5.50 -14.58 -3.57
C THR A 113 -4.44 -15.42 -2.88
N ILE A 114 -3.29 -14.83 -2.56
CA ILE A 114 -2.22 -15.50 -1.81
C ILE A 114 -1.90 -14.77 -0.51
N SER A 115 -1.38 -15.51 0.48
CA SER A 115 -0.86 -14.91 1.71
C SER A 115 0.61 -14.54 1.53
N LEU A 116 0.97 -13.29 1.83
CA LEU A 116 2.35 -12.81 1.91
C LEU A 116 2.73 -12.71 3.37
N SER A 117 3.83 -13.34 3.77
CA SER A 117 4.26 -13.36 5.16
C SER A 117 5.77 -13.33 5.33
N ASN A 118 6.21 -12.93 6.52
CA ASN A 118 7.56 -13.09 7.02
C ASN A 118 7.60 -13.91 8.34
N GLY A 119 6.49 -14.56 8.70
CA GLY A 119 6.33 -15.27 9.97
C GLY A 119 5.88 -14.42 11.16
N GLN A 120 6.00 -13.09 11.09
CA GLN A 120 5.55 -12.15 12.13
C GLN A 120 4.29 -11.39 11.71
N LEU A 121 4.20 -11.06 10.43
CA LEU A 121 3.10 -10.35 9.79
C LEU A 121 2.67 -11.16 8.56
N ALA A 122 1.37 -11.24 8.32
CA ALA A 122 0.81 -11.91 7.15
C ALA A 122 -0.31 -11.06 6.56
N VAL A 123 -0.32 -10.83 5.25
CA VAL A 123 -1.37 -10.09 4.55
C VAL A 123 -1.82 -10.88 3.33
N GLN A 124 -3.03 -10.60 2.86
CA GLN A 124 -3.54 -11.16 1.62
C GLN A 124 -3.20 -10.25 0.45
N PHE A 125 -2.70 -10.83 -0.63
CA PHE A 125 -2.48 -10.19 -1.92
C PHE A 125 -3.46 -10.75 -2.94
N THR A 126 -4.31 -9.88 -3.50
CA THR A 126 -5.38 -10.29 -4.43
C THR A 126 -5.23 -9.55 -5.74
N PRO A 127 -4.81 -10.22 -6.84
CA PRO A 127 -4.82 -9.63 -8.17
C PRO A 127 -6.24 -9.17 -8.55
N THR A 128 -6.35 -7.95 -9.04
CA THR A 128 -7.63 -7.35 -9.51
C THR A 128 -7.59 -6.98 -10.99
N HIS A 129 -6.39 -6.81 -11.55
CA HIS A 129 -6.18 -6.52 -12.96
C HIS A 129 -4.89 -7.17 -13.47
N TRP A 130 -4.96 -7.73 -14.69
CA TRP A 130 -3.81 -8.31 -15.38
C TRP A 130 -4.01 -8.27 -16.90
N SER A 131 -3.67 -7.15 -17.53
CA SER A 131 -3.84 -6.97 -18.98
C SER A 131 -2.91 -5.89 -19.53
N GLY A 132 -2.61 -5.94 -20.82
CA GLY A 132 -1.88 -4.87 -21.50
C GLY A 132 -0.51 -4.53 -20.90
N ASN A 133 0.21 -5.52 -20.39
CA ASN A 133 1.48 -5.34 -19.65
C ASN A 133 1.36 -4.56 -18.34
N GLN A 134 0.15 -4.46 -17.79
CA GLN A 134 -0.16 -3.76 -16.54
C GLN A 134 -0.88 -4.70 -15.58
N TRP A 135 -0.62 -4.53 -14.29
CA TRP A 135 -1.29 -5.28 -13.25
C TRP A 135 -1.67 -4.39 -12.07
N ALA A 136 -2.70 -4.81 -11.35
CA ALA A 136 -3.10 -4.21 -10.08
C ALA A 136 -3.57 -5.29 -9.11
N ALA A 137 -3.41 -5.04 -7.82
CA ALA A 137 -3.80 -5.93 -6.74
C ALA A 137 -4.20 -5.13 -5.50
N THR A 138 -5.02 -5.74 -4.65
CA THR A 138 -5.27 -5.25 -3.29
C THR A 138 -4.37 -5.97 -2.31
N VAL A 139 -3.88 -5.25 -1.31
CA VAL A 139 -3.14 -5.79 -0.17
C VAL A 139 -3.96 -5.53 1.09
N SER A 140 -4.38 -6.57 1.78
CA SER A 140 -5.30 -6.45 2.92
C SER A 140 -5.00 -7.44 4.03
N GLY A 141 -5.14 -7.01 5.27
CA GLY A 141 -5.05 -7.86 6.44
C GLY A 141 -5.73 -7.21 7.63
N SER A 142 -6.48 -8.01 8.39
CA SER A 142 -7.21 -7.61 9.59
C SER A 142 -6.84 -8.54 10.74
N GLU A 143 -6.83 -8.02 11.97
CA GLU A 143 -6.48 -8.79 13.18
C GLU A 143 -5.09 -9.43 13.09
N LEU A 144 -4.16 -8.70 12.48
CA LEU A 144 -2.86 -9.21 12.07
C LEU A 144 -1.97 -9.57 13.26
N ASN A 145 -2.09 -8.83 14.37
CA ASN A 145 -1.25 -8.96 15.56
C ASN A 145 0.26 -9.02 15.20
N GLY A 146 0.65 -8.28 14.16
CA GLY A 146 1.96 -8.40 13.54
C GLY A 146 3.03 -7.63 14.31
N ASN A 147 3.89 -8.34 15.02
CA ASN A 147 4.91 -7.70 15.85
C ASN A 147 6.10 -7.22 15.02
N LEU A 148 6.25 -5.90 14.87
CA LEU A 148 7.38 -5.24 14.20
C LEU A 148 8.31 -4.53 15.19
N GLY A 149 8.40 -5.06 16.41
CA GLY A 149 9.28 -4.58 17.48
C GLY A 149 8.62 -3.50 18.33
N ALA A 150 8.61 -2.26 17.84
CA ALA A 150 8.14 -1.10 18.60
C ALA A 150 6.62 -0.94 18.65
N PHE A 151 5.89 -1.69 17.80
CA PHE A 151 4.44 -1.66 17.68
C PHE A 151 3.93 -2.99 17.15
N ILE A 152 2.64 -3.24 17.36
CA ILE A 152 1.89 -4.36 16.81
C ILE A 152 1.00 -3.83 15.71
N VAL A 153 1.12 -4.38 14.50
CA VAL A 153 0.25 -4.07 13.38
C VAL A 153 -1.06 -4.83 13.54
N ASP A 154 -2.17 -4.09 13.60
CA ASP A 154 -3.51 -4.65 13.71
C ASP A 154 -4.16 -4.85 12.33
N GLN A 155 -3.99 -3.86 11.46
CA GLN A 155 -4.61 -3.84 10.13
C GLN A 155 -3.70 -3.20 9.10
N MET A 156 -3.77 -3.72 7.87
CA MET A 156 -3.14 -3.12 6.69
C MET A 156 -4.12 -3.18 5.53
N HIS A 157 -4.32 -2.05 4.86
CA HIS A 157 -5.13 -1.96 3.65
C HIS A 157 -4.45 -1.07 2.63
N GLY A 158 -4.32 -1.55 1.40
CA GLY A 158 -3.69 -0.79 0.34
C GLY A 158 -3.83 -1.44 -1.02
N VAL A 159 -3.12 -0.87 -1.97
CA VAL A 159 -3.08 -1.33 -3.36
C VAL A 159 -1.64 -1.52 -3.80
N ALA A 160 -1.45 -2.42 -4.74
CA ALA A 160 -0.21 -2.64 -5.44
C ALA A 160 -0.48 -2.58 -6.95
N ALA A 161 0.44 -1.99 -7.71
CA ALA A 161 0.30 -1.91 -9.15
C ALA A 161 1.65 -1.78 -9.83
N GLY A 162 1.69 -2.15 -11.10
CA GLY A 162 2.89 -1.95 -11.91
C GLY A 162 2.78 -2.60 -13.28
N GLN A 163 3.91 -3.08 -13.77
CA GLN A 163 4.05 -3.65 -15.11
C GLN A 163 4.51 -5.10 -15.05
N TYR A 164 4.14 -5.85 -16.08
CA TYR A 164 4.62 -7.22 -16.27
C TYR A 164 5.16 -7.43 -17.68
N GLY A 165 6.22 -8.23 -17.76
CA GLY A 165 6.83 -8.70 -19.01
C GLY A 165 6.66 -10.21 -19.15
N THR A 166 7.60 -10.86 -19.83
CA THR A 166 7.55 -12.31 -20.00
C THR A 166 7.97 -13.01 -18.71
N GLY A 167 7.00 -13.50 -17.94
CA GLY A 167 7.21 -14.35 -16.76
C GLY A 167 7.63 -13.62 -15.48
N THR A 168 7.75 -12.29 -15.51
CA THR A 168 8.05 -11.47 -14.33
C THR A 168 7.23 -10.19 -14.29
N PHE A 169 7.00 -9.69 -13.09
CA PHE A 169 6.34 -8.40 -12.88
C PHE A 169 7.05 -7.59 -11.79
N SER A 170 6.90 -6.28 -11.88
CA SER A 170 7.41 -5.33 -10.90
C SER A 170 6.42 -4.18 -10.68
N GLY A 171 6.56 -3.47 -9.57
CA GLY A 171 5.69 -2.35 -9.26
C GLY A 171 5.94 -1.70 -7.91
N THR A 172 4.92 -0.98 -7.45
CA THR A 172 4.89 -0.28 -6.16
C THR A 172 3.64 -0.68 -5.38
N ALA A 173 3.65 -0.50 -4.07
CA ALA A 173 2.48 -0.70 -3.24
C ALA A 173 2.45 0.30 -2.09
N ALA A 174 1.27 0.78 -1.74
CA ALA A 174 1.08 1.68 -0.61
C ALA A 174 -0.34 1.57 -0.03
N GLY A 175 -0.49 1.98 1.22
CA GLY A 175 -1.77 1.96 1.90
C GLY A 175 -1.74 2.51 3.31
N ALA A 176 -2.87 2.36 3.99
CA ALA A 176 -3.05 2.70 5.39
C ALA A 176 -2.69 1.52 6.29
N VAL A 177 -2.22 1.82 7.50
CA VAL A 177 -1.93 0.85 8.54
C VAL A 177 -2.50 1.34 9.87
N GLN A 178 -3.01 0.40 10.68
CA GLN A 178 -3.37 0.61 12.07
C GLN A 178 -2.47 -0.24 12.95
N ALA A 179 -1.96 0.35 14.03
CA ALA A 179 -1.07 -0.31 14.97
C ALA A 179 -1.27 0.22 16.40
N HIS A 180 -0.80 -0.54 17.40
CA HIS A 180 -0.75 -0.16 18.82
C HIS A 180 0.59 -0.51 19.48
#